data_AF-A0A376F5D0-F1
#
_entry.id   AF-A0A376F5D0-F1
#
_cell.length_a   1.000
_cell.length_b   1.000
_cell.length_c   1.000
_cell.angle_alpha   90.00
_cell.angle_beta   90.00
_cell.angle_gamma   90.00
#
_symmetry.space_group_name_H-M   'P 1'
#
loop_
_entity.id
_entity.type
_entity.pdbx_description
1 polymer ?
#
loop_
_entity_poly.entity_id
_entity_poly.type
_entity_poly.pdbx_seq_one_letter_code
_entity_poly.pdbx_strand_id
1 'polypeptide(L)'
;MKSLKIAASRACPDCFTTQRELVDVRASDYIDVAAIVLAVTDIASGILDEIEATGFGIPVFVATHKEEFIPADYLSRIHGVFEYSDTSNDFYGRQLEAAAQKYETQLRPPFFRALVDYVKQGNSAFDCPGHQGGQFFRRHPAGNQFVDFFGETLFRSDLCNADVAMGDLLIHEGAPCIAQQHAAKVFNADKTYFVLNGTSSSNKVVLNALLTPGDLVLFDRNNHKSNHHGALLQAGATPVYLETARNPYGFIGGIDAHCFEESYLRELVAEVAPGRARDARPFRLAVIQLGTYDGTIYNARQVVDKIGHLCDYILFDSAWVGYEQFIPMMADCSPLLLELNENDPGILVTQSVHKQQAGFSQTSQIHKKDSHIKGQQRYVPHKRLNNAFMMHASTRPVLSAVRCAGH
;
A
#
# COMPACT_ATOMS: atom_id res chain seq x y z
N MET A 1 14.31 -15.87 -11.77
CA MET A 1 14.56 -15.47 -10.37
C MET A 1 15.14 -16.64 -9.64
N LYS A 2 16.18 -16.42 -8.83
CA LYS A 2 16.68 -17.45 -7.92
C LYS A 2 15.61 -17.74 -6.86
N SER A 3 15.45 -19.01 -6.50
CA SER A 3 14.68 -19.44 -5.33
C SER A 3 15.29 -18.83 -4.07
N LEU A 4 14.47 -18.58 -3.05
CA LEU A 4 14.98 -18.26 -1.72
C LEU A 4 15.75 -19.46 -1.16
N LYS A 5 16.67 -19.17 -0.26
CA LYS A 5 17.59 -20.11 0.38
C LYS A 5 16.90 -20.85 1.52
N ILE A 6 17.58 -21.86 2.03
CA ILE A 6 17.24 -22.49 3.32
C ILE A 6 18.34 -22.11 4.31
N ALA A 7 17.95 -21.59 5.47
CA ALA A 7 18.90 -21.41 6.56
C ALA A 7 18.92 -22.67 7.42
N ALA A 8 20.10 -23.24 7.65
CA ALA A 8 20.26 -24.43 8.46
C ALA A 8 21.38 -24.22 9.48
N SER A 9 21.17 -24.70 10.69
CA SER A 9 22.25 -24.76 11.68
C SER A 9 23.31 -25.77 11.28
N ARG A 10 24.57 -25.44 11.53
CA ARG A 10 25.69 -26.38 11.37
C ARG A 10 25.63 -27.54 12.37
N ALA A 11 24.87 -27.38 13.45
CA ALA A 11 24.67 -28.41 14.45
C ALA A 11 23.55 -29.39 14.07
N CYS A 12 22.81 -29.16 12.97
CA CYS A 12 21.76 -30.07 12.53
C CYS A 12 22.36 -31.42 12.10
N PRO A 13 21.75 -32.56 12.50
CA PRO A 13 22.04 -33.83 11.86
C PRO A 13 21.68 -33.80 10.37
N ASP A 14 22.30 -34.69 9.60
CA ASP A 14 21.99 -34.90 8.19
C ASP A 14 20.62 -35.60 8.04
N CYS A 15 19.56 -34.80 8.21
CA CYS A 15 18.17 -35.25 8.29
C CYS A 15 17.31 -34.77 7.12
N PHE A 16 17.85 -34.04 6.15
CA PHE A 16 17.06 -33.60 5.00
C PHE A 16 17.93 -33.38 3.76
N THR A 17 17.34 -33.56 2.59
CA THR A 17 17.96 -33.19 1.31
C THR A 17 17.29 -31.95 0.72
N THR A 18 18.05 -31.08 0.05
CA THR A 18 17.49 -29.93 -0.67
C THR A 18 18.31 -29.56 -1.89
N GLN A 19 17.65 -29.00 -2.90
CA GLN A 19 18.30 -28.39 -4.07
C GLN A 19 18.49 -26.87 -3.91
N ARG A 20 17.96 -26.28 -2.84
CA ARG A 20 18.13 -24.85 -2.55
C ARG A 20 19.53 -24.60 -1.98
N GLU A 21 20.03 -23.38 -2.20
CA GLU A 21 21.25 -22.92 -1.55
C GLU A 21 21.06 -22.93 -0.03
N LEU A 22 22.02 -23.52 0.69
CA LEU A 22 22.05 -23.55 2.15
C LEU A 22 22.91 -22.41 2.68
N VAL A 23 22.40 -21.71 3.69
CA VAL A 23 23.12 -20.69 4.45
C VAL A 23 23.10 -21.02 5.93
N ASP A 24 24.11 -20.55 6.65
CA ASP A 24 24.20 -20.71 8.08
C ASP A 24 23.16 -19.80 8.77
N VAL A 25 22.34 -20.38 9.64
CA VAL A 25 21.29 -19.66 10.37
C VAL A 25 21.84 -18.47 11.16
N ARG A 26 23.04 -18.59 11.74
CA ARG A 26 23.66 -17.53 12.55
C ARG A 26 24.30 -16.41 11.72
N ALA A 27 24.48 -16.64 10.42
CA ALA A 27 25.08 -15.67 9.50
C ALA A 27 24.05 -15.02 8.56
N SER A 28 22.77 -15.39 8.70
CA SER A 28 21.68 -14.88 7.86
C SER A 28 20.95 -13.75 8.57
N ASP A 29 20.50 -12.76 7.78
CA ASP A 29 19.51 -11.76 8.21
C ASP A 29 18.06 -12.21 7.90
N TYR A 30 17.90 -13.45 7.43
CA TYR A 30 16.65 -14.12 7.07
C TYR A 30 15.88 -13.53 5.89
N ILE A 31 16.38 -12.47 5.23
CA ILE A 31 15.67 -11.77 4.14
C ILE A 31 15.55 -12.65 2.88
N ASP A 32 16.57 -13.47 2.60
CA ASP A 32 16.62 -14.34 1.43
C ASP A 32 16.29 -15.80 1.75
N VAL A 33 15.63 -16.08 2.89
CA VAL A 33 15.35 -17.43 3.41
C VAL A 33 13.86 -17.78 3.29
N ALA A 34 13.55 -19.00 2.83
CA ALA A 34 12.17 -19.51 2.73
C ALA A 34 11.78 -20.54 3.78
N ALA A 35 12.76 -21.19 4.43
CA ALA A 35 12.54 -22.09 5.54
C ALA A 35 13.81 -22.21 6.37
N ILE A 36 13.65 -22.51 7.66
CA ILE A 36 14.76 -22.61 8.61
C ILE A 36 14.78 -24.02 9.22
N VAL A 37 15.97 -24.61 9.38
CA VAL A 37 16.17 -25.87 10.10
C VAL A 37 17.14 -25.62 11.26
N LEU A 38 16.63 -25.71 12.49
CA LEU A 38 17.40 -25.50 13.72
C LEU A 38 17.81 -26.83 14.35
N ALA A 39 18.93 -26.86 15.06
CA ALA A 39 19.21 -27.93 16.02
C ALA A 39 18.53 -27.63 17.36
N VAL A 40 18.37 -28.64 18.22
CA VAL A 40 17.79 -28.46 19.56
C VAL A 40 18.58 -27.45 20.39
N THR A 41 19.90 -27.42 20.24
CA THR A 41 20.79 -26.47 20.92
C THR A 41 20.56 -25.02 20.49
N ASP A 42 20.11 -24.78 19.26
CA ASP A 42 19.84 -23.43 18.77
C ASP A 42 18.60 -22.83 19.42
N ILE A 43 17.57 -23.65 19.63
CA ILE A 43 16.35 -23.25 20.35
C ILE A 43 16.70 -22.90 21.80
N ALA A 44 17.49 -23.74 22.47
CA ALA A 44 17.97 -23.46 23.82
C ALA A 44 18.83 -22.18 23.91
N SER A 45 19.47 -21.78 22.81
CA SER A 45 20.25 -20.54 22.74
C SER A 45 19.43 -19.29 22.38
N GLY A 46 18.12 -19.41 22.17
CA GLY A 46 17.23 -18.27 21.89
C GLY A 46 17.10 -17.89 20.41
N ILE A 47 17.68 -18.66 19.47
CA ILE A 47 17.61 -18.34 18.03
C ILE A 47 16.16 -18.33 17.52
N LEU A 48 15.28 -19.16 18.08
CA LEU A 48 13.87 -19.14 17.72
C LEU A 48 13.20 -17.81 18.10
N ASP A 49 13.55 -17.24 19.26
CA ASP A 49 13.03 -15.94 19.70
C ASP A 49 13.53 -14.82 18.77
N GLU A 50 14.79 -14.90 18.32
CA GLU A 50 15.36 -13.96 17.34
C GLU A 50 14.63 -14.03 15.99
N ILE A 51 14.34 -15.24 15.50
CA ILE A 51 13.58 -15.44 14.24
C ILE A 51 12.16 -14.88 14.38
N GLU A 52 11.47 -15.15 15.49
CA GLU A 52 10.12 -14.63 15.72
C GLU A 52 10.11 -13.10 15.83
N ALA A 53 11.14 -12.51 16.43
CA ALA A 53 11.28 -11.06 16.54
C ALA A 53 11.41 -10.35 15.17
N THR A 54 11.80 -11.07 14.11
CA THR A 54 11.79 -10.50 12.74
C THR A 54 10.37 -10.22 12.23
N GLY A 55 9.36 -10.93 12.73
CA GLY A 55 7.99 -10.85 12.23
C GLY A 55 7.76 -11.44 10.84
N PHE A 56 8.76 -12.08 10.22
CA PHE A 56 8.64 -12.60 8.85
C PHE A 56 7.77 -13.86 8.73
N GLY A 57 7.56 -14.60 9.82
CA GLY A 57 6.72 -15.81 9.82
C GLY A 57 7.29 -16.95 8.98
N ILE A 58 8.64 -17.04 8.90
CA ILE A 58 9.34 -18.10 8.16
C ILE A 58 9.05 -19.46 8.82
N PRO A 59 8.70 -20.52 8.07
CA PRO A 59 8.48 -21.84 8.64
C PRO A 59 9.79 -22.40 9.23
N VAL A 60 9.77 -22.69 10.53
CA VAL A 60 10.91 -23.24 11.28
C VAL A 60 10.71 -24.74 11.51
N PHE A 61 11.69 -25.54 11.15
CA PHE A 61 11.79 -26.96 11.46
C PHE A 61 12.90 -27.20 12.48
N VAL A 62 12.76 -28.25 13.27
CA VAL A 62 13.77 -28.64 14.26
C VAL A 62 14.30 -30.02 13.93
N ALA A 63 15.59 -30.11 13.70
CA ALA A 63 16.31 -31.35 13.51
C ALA A 63 16.74 -31.91 14.87
N THR A 64 16.48 -33.20 15.10
CA THR A 64 16.72 -33.89 16.37
C THR A 64 17.42 -35.22 16.15
N HIS A 65 18.25 -35.62 17.11
CA HIS A 65 18.68 -37.01 17.27
C HIS A 65 17.66 -37.80 18.09
N LYS A 66 17.67 -39.15 17.98
CA LYS A 66 16.68 -40.06 18.60
C LYS A 66 16.50 -39.91 20.12
N GLU A 67 17.49 -39.37 20.83
CA GLU A 67 17.46 -39.21 22.29
C GLU A 67 17.25 -37.75 22.71
N GLU A 68 17.12 -36.83 21.75
CA GLU A 68 16.88 -35.41 22.04
C GLU A 68 15.39 -35.13 22.18
N PHE A 69 15.07 -34.27 23.14
CA PHE A 69 13.69 -33.87 23.44
C PHE A 69 13.52 -32.38 23.17
N ILE A 70 12.47 -32.04 22.43
CA ILE A 70 12.04 -30.65 22.27
C ILE A 70 11.04 -30.33 23.38
N PRO A 71 11.29 -29.29 24.21
CA PRO A 71 10.32 -28.89 25.23
C PRO A 71 8.97 -28.53 24.61
N ALA A 72 7.88 -28.92 25.28
CA ALA A 72 6.52 -28.77 24.75
C ALA A 72 6.15 -27.32 24.39
N ASP A 73 6.72 -26.34 25.10
CA ASP A 73 6.50 -24.91 24.88
C ASP A 73 6.96 -24.42 23.50
N TYR A 74 7.86 -25.16 22.83
CA TYR A 74 8.33 -24.84 21.48
C TYR A 74 7.51 -25.51 20.37
N LEU A 75 6.74 -26.55 20.68
CA LEU A 75 6.03 -27.33 19.65
C LEU A 75 4.96 -26.52 18.91
N SER A 76 4.31 -25.54 19.58
CA SER A 76 3.35 -24.64 18.94
C SER A 76 3.99 -23.54 18.10
N ARG A 77 5.31 -23.35 18.23
CA ARG A 77 6.10 -22.28 17.60
C ARG A 77 6.84 -22.75 16.34
N ILE A 78 6.93 -24.05 16.14
CA ILE A 78 7.64 -24.67 15.01
C ILE A 78 6.66 -25.29 14.01
N HIS A 79 7.09 -25.37 12.75
CA HIS A 79 6.32 -25.98 11.67
C HIS A 79 6.39 -27.52 11.69
N GLY A 80 7.51 -28.09 12.13
CA GLY A 80 7.70 -29.52 12.16
C GLY A 80 9.02 -29.95 12.82
N VAL A 81 9.14 -31.25 13.05
CA VAL A 81 10.32 -31.89 13.64
C VAL A 81 10.85 -32.93 12.67
N PHE A 82 12.15 -32.90 12.41
CA PHE A 82 12.87 -33.90 11.64
C PHE A 82 13.73 -34.73 12.59
N GLU A 83 13.32 -35.96 12.82
CA GLU A 83 14.14 -36.92 13.56
C GLU A 83 15.14 -37.59 12.61
N TYR A 84 16.43 -37.57 12.96
CA TYR A 84 17.47 -38.20 12.17
C TYR A 84 17.18 -39.69 11.94
N SER A 85 17.14 -40.06 10.66
CA SER A 85 16.90 -41.43 10.20
C SER A 85 17.52 -41.63 8.82
N ASP A 86 18.17 -42.78 8.62
CA ASP A 86 18.83 -43.14 7.36
C ASP A 86 17.88 -43.23 6.14
N THR A 87 16.56 -43.29 6.38
CA THR A 87 15.56 -43.50 5.32
C THR A 87 14.67 -42.29 5.06
N SER A 88 14.71 -41.26 5.91
CA SER A 88 13.68 -40.20 5.91
C SER A 88 14.12 -38.89 5.26
N ASN A 89 15.41 -38.74 4.94
CA ASN A 89 15.98 -37.47 4.46
C ASN A 89 15.27 -36.91 3.22
N ASP A 90 14.93 -37.76 2.24
CA ASP A 90 14.19 -37.33 1.05
C ASP A 90 12.73 -36.98 1.34
N PHE A 91 12.13 -37.59 2.35
CA PHE A 91 10.78 -37.25 2.78
C PHE A 91 10.77 -35.88 3.49
N TYR A 92 11.68 -35.66 4.43
CA TYR A 92 11.82 -34.37 5.11
C TYR A 92 12.24 -33.26 4.16
N GLY A 93 13.10 -33.55 3.18
CA GLY A 93 13.44 -32.63 2.10
C GLY A 93 12.21 -32.16 1.30
N ARG A 94 11.27 -33.07 0.99
CA ARG A 94 10.00 -32.72 0.34
C ARG A 94 9.08 -31.88 1.23
N GLN A 95 9.02 -32.16 2.53
CA GLN A 95 8.25 -31.34 3.47
C GLN A 95 8.81 -29.92 3.58
N LEU A 96 10.13 -29.81 3.67
CA LEU A 96 10.85 -28.55 3.73
C LEU A 96 10.64 -27.73 2.46
N GLU A 97 10.75 -28.34 1.28
CA GLU A 97 10.50 -27.69 -0.01
C GLU A 97 9.04 -27.22 -0.13
N ALA A 98 8.07 -28.05 0.28
CA ALA A 98 6.66 -27.68 0.25
C ALA A 98 6.37 -26.47 1.14
N ALA A 99 6.96 -26.42 2.34
CA ALA A 99 6.84 -25.28 3.24
C ALA A 99 7.52 -24.02 2.68
N ALA A 100 8.74 -24.15 2.15
CA ALA A 100 9.48 -23.06 1.52
C ALA A 100 8.73 -22.47 0.32
N GLN A 101 8.20 -23.31 -0.56
CA GLN A 101 7.43 -22.89 -1.73
C GLN A 101 6.11 -22.22 -1.32
N LYS A 102 5.43 -22.73 -0.29
CA LYS A 102 4.22 -22.12 0.26
C LYS A 102 4.52 -20.72 0.81
N TYR A 103 5.59 -20.58 1.60
CA TYR A 103 6.03 -19.30 2.16
C TYR A 103 6.36 -18.28 1.06
N GLU A 104 7.20 -18.63 0.09
CA GLU A 104 7.51 -17.75 -1.07
C GLU A 104 6.27 -17.29 -1.83
N THR A 105 5.30 -18.19 -1.96
CA THR A 105 4.06 -17.93 -2.68
C THR A 105 3.17 -16.95 -1.94
N GLN A 106 3.15 -17.02 -0.61
CA GLN A 106 2.38 -16.12 0.26
C GLN A 106 3.06 -14.77 0.45
N LEU A 107 4.40 -14.72 0.42
CA LEU A 107 5.19 -13.49 0.56
C LEU A 107 4.97 -12.51 -0.59
N ARG A 108 4.73 -13.01 -1.82
CA ARG A 108 4.57 -12.14 -2.99
C ARG A 108 3.15 -11.57 -3.04
N PRO A 109 2.98 -10.23 -3.07
CA PRO A 109 1.67 -9.64 -3.29
C PRO A 109 1.05 -10.10 -4.61
N PRO A 110 -0.29 -10.11 -4.73
CA PRO A 110 -0.99 -10.76 -5.85
C PRO A 110 -0.52 -10.31 -7.24
N PHE A 111 -0.36 -9.00 -7.44
CA PHE A 111 0.08 -8.46 -8.73
C PHE A 111 1.54 -8.79 -9.04
N PHE A 112 2.44 -8.67 -8.05
CA PHE A 112 3.85 -8.99 -8.24
C PHE A 112 4.05 -10.47 -8.57
N ARG A 113 3.31 -11.36 -7.90
CA ARG A 113 3.31 -12.79 -8.21
C ARG A 113 2.89 -13.05 -9.66
N ALA A 114 1.75 -12.49 -10.09
CA ALA A 114 1.26 -12.66 -11.46
C ALA A 114 2.28 -12.16 -12.50
N LEU A 115 2.92 -11.02 -12.24
CA LEU A 115 3.94 -10.45 -13.12
C LEU A 115 5.19 -11.35 -13.22
N VAL A 116 5.66 -11.88 -12.09
CA VAL A 116 6.79 -12.82 -12.06
C VAL A 116 6.47 -14.09 -12.85
N ASP A 117 5.27 -14.65 -12.66
CA ASP A 117 4.84 -15.86 -13.34
C ASP A 117 4.66 -15.62 -14.84
N TYR A 118 4.15 -14.45 -15.25
CA TYR A 118 4.02 -14.06 -16.66
C TYR A 118 5.39 -13.93 -17.33
N VAL A 119 6.32 -13.18 -16.74
CA VAL A 119 7.66 -12.98 -17.30
C VAL A 119 8.42 -14.30 -17.45
N LYS A 120 8.23 -15.25 -16.51
CA LYS A 120 8.84 -16.59 -16.58
C LYS A 120 8.38 -17.43 -17.77
N GLN A 121 7.20 -17.18 -18.34
CA GLN A 121 6.69 -17.93 -19.49
C GLN A 121 7.49 -17.65 -20.78
N GLY A 122 8.21 -16.51 -20.84
CA GLY A 122 9.08 -16.20 -21.98
C GLY A 122 8.30 -15.94 -23.27
N ASN A 123 7.09 -15.40 -23.18
CA ASN A 123 6.22 -15.13 -24.32
C ASN A 123 6.87 -14.16 -25.32
N SER A 124 6.63 -14.39 -26.62
CA SER A 124 7.03 -13.45 -27.69
C SER A 124 6.04 -12.30 -27.78
N ALA A 125 6.50 -11.09 -27.48
CA ALA A 125 5.69 -9.86 -27.54
C ALA A 125 5.68 -9.28 -28.96
N PHE A 126 4.50 -9.23 -29.58
CA PHE A 126 4.22 -8.53 -30.85
C PHE A 126 3.26 -7.34 -30.69
N ASP A 127 3.01 -6.98 -29.43
CA ASP A 127 2.16 -5.89 -28.99
C ASP A 127 3.03 -4.71 -28.52
N CYS A 128 2.44 -3.85 -27.69
CA CYS A 128 3.15 -2.74 -27.07
C CYS A 128 3.68 -3.15 -25.69
N PRO A 129 4.76 -2.53 -25.17
CA PRO A 129 5.54 -1.43 -25.75
C PRO A 129 6.42 -1.82 -26.95
N GLY A 130 6.68 -0.87 -27.85
CA GLY A 130 7.42 -1.12 -29.10
C GLY A 130 8.88 -1.57 -28.94
N HIS A 131 9.47 -1.47 -27.75
CA HIS A 131 10.78 -2.06 -27.47
C HIS A 131 10.74 -3.58 -27.26
N GLN A 132 9.55 -4.16 -27.06
CA GLN A 132 9.26 -5.60 -27.02
C GLN A 132 10.26 -6.38 -26.15
N GLY A 133 10.26 -6.10 -24.84
CA GLY A 133 11.21 -6.72 -23.92
C GLY A 133 12.64 -6.17 -24.00
N GLY A 134 12.83 -5.01 -24.64
CA GLY A 134 14.10 -4.28 -24.69
C GLY A 134 14.93 -4.62 -25.94
N GLN A 135 14.40 -5.45 -26.82
CA GLN A 135 15.07 -5.91 -28.04
C GLN A 135 15.35 -4.76 -29.02
N PHE A 136 14.48 -3.76 -29.08
CA PHE A 136 14.75 -2.56 -29.90
C PHE A 136 15.98 -1.81 -29.39
N PHE A 137 16.09 -1.59 -28.07
CA PHE A 137 17.22 -0.87 -27.47
C PHE A 137 18.56 -1.57 -27.74
N ARG A 138 18.59 -2.91 -27.69
CA ARG A 138 19.81 -3.69 -27.98
C ARG A 138 20.34 -3.51 -29.42
N ARG A 139 19.58 -2.92 -30.35
CA ARG A 139 20.01 -2.65 -31.72
C ARG A 139 20.85 -1.38 -31.88
N HIS A 140 20.98 -0.56 -30.83
CA HIS A 140 21.78 0.67 -30.85
C HIS A 140 22.80 0.67 -29.71
N PRO A 141 24.07 1.09 -29.90
CA PRO A 141 25.09 1.04 -28.85
C PRO A 141 24.66 1.70 -27.53
N ALA A 142 24.06 2.90 -27.61
CA ALA A 142 23.53 3.58 -26.43
C ALA A 142 22.32 2.86 -25.80
N GLY A 143 21.49 2.21 -26.61
CA GLY A 143 20.35 1.44 -26.12
C GLY A 143 20.78 0.12 -25.47
N ASN A 144 21.84 -0.51 -25.96
CA ASN A 144 22.39 -1.70 -25.32
C ASN A 144 22.99 -1.37 -23.94
N GLN A 145 23.74 -0.26 -23.83
CA GLN A 145 24.20 0.24 -22.53
C GLN A 145 23.03 0.52 -21.57
N PHE A 146 21.93 1.06 -22.08
CA PHE A 146 20.72 1.31 -21.29
C PHE A 146 20.08 0.02 -20.76
N VAL A 147 19.98 -1.02 -21.59
CA VAL A 147 19.45 -2.33 -21.17
C VAL A 147 20.39 -3.00 -20.17
N ASP A 148 21.70 -2.93 -20.39
CA ASP A 148 22.68 -3.55 -19.49
C ASP A 148 22.73 -2.83 -18.13
N PHE A 149 22.53 -1.51 -18.10
CA PHE A 149 22.46 -0.73 -16.86
C PHE A 149 21.24 -1.07 -15.99
N PHE A 150 20.04 -1.10 -16.58
CA PHE A 150 18.81 -1.37 -15.83
C PHE A 150 18.49 -2.87 -15.65
N GLY A 151 19.09 -3.72 -16.48
CA GLY A 151 18.82 -5.14 -16.54
C GLY A 151 17.59 -5.50 -17.38
N GLU A 152 17.67 -6.64 -18.06
CA GLU A 152 16.65 -7.10 -19.00
C GLU A 152 15.27 -7.32 -18.35
N THR A 153 15.22 -7.77 -17.10
CA THR A 153 13.96 -8.04 -16.39
C THR A 153 13.05 -6.82 -16.32
N LEU A 154 13.61 -5.61 -16.18
CA LEU A 154 12.81 -4.38 -16.16
C LEU A 154 11.99 -4.25 -17.45
N PHE A 155 12.63 -4.40 -18.60
CA PHE A 155 12.00 -4.28 -19.92
C PHE A 155 11.08 -5.45 -20.25
N ARG A 156 11.38 -6.65 -19.76
CA ARG A 156 10.51 -7.83 -19.91
C ARG A 156 9.23 -7.72 -19.08
N SER A 157 9.28 -6.94 -18.00
CA SER A 157 8.12 -6.65 -17.15
C SER A 157 7.33 -5.41 -17.57
N ASP A 158 7.76 -4.71 -18.62
CA ASP A 158 7.03 -3.57 -19.18
C ASP A 158 6.05 -4.08 -20.23
N LEU A 159 4.80 -4.21 -19.80
CA LEU A 159 3.70 -4.92 -20.47
C LEU A 159 2.54 -3.95 -20.72
N CYS A 160 1.58 -4.34 -21.55
CA CYS A 160 0.40 -3.53 -21.83
C CYS A 160 -0.92 -4.29 -21.62
N ASN A 161 -2.03 -3.65 -21.97
CA ASN A 161 -3.37 -4.22 -21.84
C ASN A 161 -3.64 -5.41 -22.78
N ALA A 162 -2.78 -5.66 -23.78
CA ALA A 162 -2.88 -6.85 -24.62
C ALA A 162 -2.40 -8.13 -23.92
N ASP A 163 -1.61 -7.99 -22.84
CA ASP A 163 -1.19 -9.10 -21.97
C ASP A 163 -2.33 -9.50 -21.01
N VAL A 164 -3.44 -9.99 -21.57
CA VAL A 164 -4.71 -10.23 -20.85
C VAL A 164 -4.60 -11.13 -19.62
N ALA A 165 -3.57 -11.97 -19.53
CA ALA A 165 -3.28 -12.80 -18.35
C ALA A 165 -3.00 -11.95 -17.10
N MET A 166 -2.55 -10.70 -17.26
CA MET A 166 -2.32 -9.75 -16.18
C MET A 166 -3.61 -9.04 -15.73
N GLY A 167 -4.69 -9.07 -16.52
CA GLY A 167 -5.92 -8.32 -16.26
C GLY A 167 -5.82 -6.84 -16.68
N ASP A 168 -6.67 -5.99 -16.10
CA ASP A 168 -6.82 -4.59 -16.50
C ASP A 168 -6.85 -3.66 -15.27
N LEU A 169 -5.96 -2.67 -15.24
CA LEU A 169 -5.84 -1.70 -14.15
C LEU A 169 -6.93 -0.61 -14.19
N LEU A 170 -7.44 -0.25 -15.37
CA LEU A 170 -8.38 0.87 -15.56
C LEU A 170 -9.80 0.49 -15.17
N ILE A 171 -10.20 -0.74 -15.51
CA ILE A 171 -11.51 -1.29 -15.15
C ILE A 171 -11.46 -2.24 -13.94
N HIS A 172 -10.26 -2.44 -13.37
CA HIS A 172 -10.03 -3.22 -12.16
C HIS A 172 -10.45 -4.68 -12.30
N GLU A 173 -9.79 -5.40 -13.21
CA GLU A 173 -9.98 -6.84 -13.45
C GLU A 173 -8.67 -7.61 -13.28
N GLY A 174 -8.77 -8.91 -12.99
CA GLY A 174 -7.60 -9.79 -12.84
C GLY A 174 -6.65 -9.38 -11.71
N ALA A 175 -5.34 -9.47 -11.96
CA ALA A 175 -4.32 -9.26 -10.94
C ALA A 175 -4.33 -7.85 -10.29
N PRO A 176 -4.52 -6.74 -11.05
CA PRO A 176 -4.71 -5.41 -10.47
C PRO A 176 -5.83 -5.35 -9.44
N CYS A 177 -7.00 -5.92 -9.74
CA CYS A 177 -8.15 -5.90 -8.84
C CYS A 177 -7.86 -6.63 -7.54
N ILE A 178 -7.25 -7.82 -7.63
CA ILE A 178 -6.90 -8.64 -6.47
C ILE A 178 -5.88 -7.89 -5.59
N ALA A 179 -4.90 -7.21 -6.20
CA ALA A 179 -3.91 -6.43 -5.46
C ALA A 179 -4.52 -5.18 -4.78
N GLN A 180 -5.43 -4.48 -5.45
CA GLN A 180 -6.17 -3.38 -4.85
C GLN A 180 -7.07 -3.83 -3.70
N GLN A 181 -7.71 -5.00 -3.81
CA GLN A 181 -8.49 -5.60 -2.71
C GLN A 181 -7.60 -6.01 -1.54
N HIS A 182 -6.40 -6.53 -1.82
CA HIS A 182 -5.41 -6.81 -0.79
C HIS A 182 -5.00 -5.53 -0.05
N ALA A 183 -4.64 -4.47 -0.78
CA ALA A 183 -4.31 -3.18 -0.20
C ALA A 183 -5.49 -2.57 0.59
N ALA A 184 -6.73 -2.72 0.11
CA ALA A 184 -7.91 -2.27 0.87
C ALA A 184 -8.03 -2.97 2.23
N LYS A 185 -7.72 -4.27 2.31
CA LYS A 185 -7.69 -5.00 3.58
C LYS A 185 -6.57 -4.52 4.51
N VAL A 186 -5.36 -4.34 3.97
CA VAL A 186 -4.19 -3.85 4.74
C VAL A 186 -4.46 -2.48 5.33
N PHE A 187 -5.03 -1.57 4.53
CA PHE A 187 -5.31 -0.19 4.92
C PHE A 187 -6.71 0.02 5.54
N ASN A 188 -7.45 -1.04 5.87
CA ASN A 188 -8.80 -0.94 6.47
C ASN A 188 -9.79 -0.02 5.71
N ALA A 189 -9.77 -0.08 4.37
CA ALA A 189 -10.61 0.70 3.47
C ALA A 189 -11.63 -0.19 2.74
N ASP A 190 -12.74 0.39 2.28
CA ASP A 190 -13.73 -0.34 1.47
C ASP A 190 -13.18 -0.64 0.07
N LYS A 191 -12.43 0.31 -0.50
CA LYS A 191 -11.73 0.18 -1.79
C LYS A 191 -10.42 0.94 -1.79
N THR A 192 -9.43 0.41 -2.48
CA THR A 192 -8.17 1.09 -2.79
C THR A 192 -8.01 1.19 -4.31
N TYR A 193 -7.54 2.35 -4.80
CA TYR A 193 -7.21 2.58 -6.21
C TYR A 193 -5.73 2.86 -6.32
N PHE A 194 -5.06 2.22 -7.27
CA PHE A 194 -3.64 2.45 -7.55
C PHE A 194 -3.47 3.53 -8.60
N VAL A 195 -2.75 4.60 -8.27
CA VAL A 195 -2.52 5.76 -9.14
C VAL A 195 -1.03 5.88 -9.40
N LEU A 196 -0.65 5.85 -10.67
CA LEU A 196 0.76 5.80 -11.12
C LEU A 196 1.32 7.16 -11.59
N ASN A 197 0.57 8.24 -11.39
CA ASN A 197 0.98 9.62 -11.72
C ASN A 197 1.12 10.50 -10.45
N GLY A 198 1.39 9.85 -9.32
CA GLY A 198 1.58 10.44 -8.00
C GLY A 198 0.30 10.97 -7.36
N THR A 199 0.39 11.31 -6.08
CA THR A 199 -0.74 11.84 -5.30
C THR A 199 -1.29 13.15 -5.87
N SER A 200 -0.48 13.85 -6.67
CA SER A 200 -0.97 14.98 -7.47
C SER A 200 -2.13 14.60 -8.38
N SER A 201 -2.14 13.41 -8.99
CA SER A 201 -3.26 12.90 -9.78
C SER A 201 -4.32 12.26 -8.90
N SER A 202 -3.95 11.54 -7.84
CA SER A 202 -4.90 10.97 -6.86
C SER A 202 -5.85 12.04 -6.30
N ASN A 203 -5.30 13.18 -5.92
CA ASN A 203 -6.07 14.34 -5.47
C ASN A 203 -7.05 14.81 -6.54
N LYS A 204 -6.63 14.97 -7.80
CA LYS A 204 -7.53 15.39 -8.89
C LYS A 204 -8.62 14.36 -9.19
N VAL A 205 -8.32 13.06 -9.06
CA VAL A 205 -9.33 11.99 -9.18
C VAL A 205 -10.41 12.15 -8.12
N VAL A 206 -10.02 12.31 -6.85
CA VAL A 206 -10.95 12.50 -5.75
C VAL A 206 -11.77 13.78 -5.94
N LEU A 207 -11.10 14.89 -6.21
CA LEU A 207 -11.72 16.21 -6.30
C LEU A 207 -12.71 16.27 -7.47
N ASN A 208 -12.33 15.79 -8.67
CA ASN A 208 -13.21 15.81 -9.84
C ASN A 208 -14.32 14.73 -9.78
N ALA A 209 -14.24 13.76 -8.86
CA ALA A 209 -15.33 12.81 -8.61
C ALA A 209 -16.42 13.38 -7.71
N LEU A 210 -16.06 14.32 -6.83
CA LEU A 210 -16.90 14.81 -5.75
C LEU A 210 -17.45 16.21 -5.99
N LEU A 211 -16.64 17.08 -6.58
CA LEU A 211 -16.91 18.51 -6.70
C LEU A 211 -17.38 18.88 -8.10
N THR A 212 -18.26 19.88 -8.14
CA THR A 212 -18.79 20.52 -9.35
C THR A 212 -18.87 22.04 -9.14
N PRO A 213 -19.05 22.83 -10.22
CA PRO A 213 -19.18 24.28 -10.08
C PRO A 213 -20.32 24.67 -9.14
N GLY A 214 -20.03 25.53 -8.17
CA GLY A 214 -20.99 25.98 -7.14
C GLY A 214 -20.98 25.16 -5.85
N ASP A 215 -20.27 24.02 -5.79
CA ASP A 215 -20.01 23.33 -4.54
C ASP A 215 -19.08 24.14 -3.63
N LEU A 216 -19.36 24.15 -2.33
CA LEU A 216 -18.44 24.68 -1.33
C LEU A 216 -17.46 23.58 -0.92
N VAL A 217 -16.17 23.95 -0.90
CA VAL A 217 -15.09 23.09 -0.39
C VAL A 217 -14.42 23.75 0.81
N LEU A 218 -14.44 23.06 1.96
CA LEU A 218 -13.72 23.51 3.15
C LEU A 218 -12.23 23.21 2.95
N PHE A 219 -11.40 24.24 2.97
CA PHE A 219 -10.10 24.19 2.32
C PHE A 219 -8.98 24.61 3.26
N ASP A 220 -8.21 23.62 3.75
CA ASP A 220 -6.97 23.86 4.49
C ASP A 220 -6.03 24.75 3.65
N ARG A 221 -5.54 25.86 4.21
CA ARG A 221 -4.65 26.80 3.51
C ARG A 221 -3.26 26.20 3.22
N ASN A 222 -2.87 25.14 3.91
CA ASN A 222 -1.63 24.39 3.64
C ASN A 222 -1.73 23.43 2.44
N ASN A 223 -2.92 23.27 1.86
CA ASN A 223 -3.15 22.31 0.79
C ASN A 223 -2.15 22.44 -0.36
N HIS A 224 -1.64 21.29 -0.82
CA HIS A 224 -0.70 21.25 -1.93
C HIS A 224 -1.35 21.79 -3.22
N LYS A 225 -0.54 22.35 -4.14
CA LYS A 225 -1.00 22.91 -5.42
C LYS A 225 -1.92 21.98 -6.23
N SER A 226 -1.78 20.66 -6.08
CA SER A 226 -2.68 19.69 -6.72
C SER A 226 -4.14 19.81 -6.27
N ASN A 227 -4.36 20.13 -4.99
CA ASN A 227 -5.70 20.33 -4.43
C ASN A 227 -6.32 21.61 -4.98
N HIS A 228 -5.53 22.67 -5.09
CA HIS A 228 -5.96 23.91 -5.77
C HIS A 228 -6.32 23.65 -7.24
N HIS A 229 -5.49 22.88 -7.96
CA HIS A 229 -5.75 22.55 -9.36
C HIS A 229 -7.00 21.69 -9.53
N GLY A 230 -7.17 20.64 -8.72
CA GLY A 230 -8.32 19.75 -8.82
C GLY A 230 -9.62 20.42 -8.37
N ALA A 231 -9.65 20.96 -7.15
CA ALA A 231 -10.87 21.48 -6.56
C ALA A 231 -11.33 22.80 -7.19
N LEU A 232 -10.41 23.74 -7.36
CA LEU A 232 -10.77 25.13 -7.68
C LEU A 232 -10.71 25.39 -9.18
N LEU A 233 -9.62 24.95 -9.84
CA LEU A 233 -9.43 25.23 -11.27
C LEU A 233 -10.17 24.25 -12.17
N GLN A 234 -10.13 22.94 -11.87
CA GLN A 234 -10.75 21.92 -12.71
C GLN A 234 -12.24 21.73 -12.37
N ALA A 235 -12.55 21.51 -11.09
CA ALA A 235 -13.94 21.28 -10.66
C ALA A 235 -14.75 22.58 -10.49
N GLY A 236 -14.11 23.74 -10.36
CA GLY A 236 -14.80 25.03 -10.20
C GLY A 236 -15.48 25.21 -8.84
N ALA A 237 -15.05 24.48 -7.81
CA ALA A 237 -15.59 24.62 -6.46
C ALA A 237 -15.17 25.95 -5.83
N THR A 238 -16.02 26.48 -4.95
CA THR A 238 -15.75 27.71 -4.20
C THR A 238 -15.13 27.37 -2.85
N PRO A 239 -13.91 27.84 -2.56
CA PRO A 239 -13.22 27.52 -1.33
C PRO A 239 -13.74 28.36 -0.16
N VAL A 240 -13.85 27.74 1.00
CA VAL A 240 -13.86 28.41 2.31
C VAL A 240 -12.55 28.04 3.00
N TYR A 241 -11.64 29.01 3.12
CA TYR A 241 -10.28 28.75 3.62
C TYR A 241 -10.24 28.66 5.14
N LEU A 242 -9.38 27.78 5.65
CA LEU A 242 -9.05 27.67 7.07
C LEU A 242 -7.66 28.24 7.33
N GLU A 243 -7.53 29.13 8.31
CA GLU A 243 -6.24 29.65 8.75
C GLU A 243 -5.35 28.55 9.32
N THR A 244 -4.04 28.72 9.14
CA THR A 244 -3.04 27.74 9.56
C THR A 244 -1.92 28.40 10.35
N ALA A 245 -1.47 27.70 11.38
CA ALA A 245 -0.40 28.16 12.25
C ALA A 245 0.95 28.17 11.52
N ARG A 246 1.75 29.18 11.86
CA ARG A 246 3.18 29.28 11.53
C ARG A 246 3.94 29.70 12.78
N ASN A 247 5.09 29.11 13.02
CA ASN A 247 5.98 29.50 14.10
C ASN A 247 7.11 30.44 13.59
N PRO A 248 7.97 31.00 14.46
CA PRO A 248 9.08 31.87 14.03
C PRO A 248 10.11 31.22 13.10
N TYR A 249 10.14 29.88 13.01
CA TYR A 249 10.97 29.15 12.06
C TYR A 249 10.32 29.02 10.67
N GLY A 250 9.07 29.47 10.52
CA GLY A 250 8.29 29.33 9.30
C GLY A 250 7.70 27.92 9.11
N PHE A 251 7.75 27.06 10.13
CA PHE A 251 7.22 25.70 10.01
C PHE A 251 5.73 25.69 9.73
N ILE A 252 5.34 24.78 8.84
CA ILE A 252 3.98 24.51 8.45
C ILE A 252 3.29 23.74 9.58
N GLY A 253 2.60 24.49 10.45
CA GLY A 253 1.73 23.94 11.48
C GLY A 253 0.36 23.53 10.95
N GLY A 254 -0.51 23.05 11.85
CA GLY A 254 -1.88 22.68 11.53
C GLY A 254 -2.83 23.89 11.43
N ILE A 255 -4.10 23.60 11.19
CA ILE A 255 -5.22 24.53 11.20
C ILE A 255 -5.43 25.03 12.63
N ASP A 256 -5.72 26.32 12.78
CA ASP A 256 -5.94 26.92 14.09
C ASP A 256 -7.19 26.34 14.77
N ALA A 257 -7.14 26.17 16.10
CA ALA A 257 -8.20 25.47 16.83
C ALA A 257 -9.60 26.07 16.64
N HIS A 258 -9.70 27.40 16.50
CA HIS A 258 -10.97 28.11 16.30
C HIS A 258 -11.60 27.84 14.92
N CYS A 259 -10.81 27.44 13.93
CA CYS A 259 -11.29 27.06 12.59
C CYS A 259 -12.12 25.77 12.60
N PHE A 260 -12.10 25.01 13.69
CA PHE A 260 -12.93 23.82 13.85
C PHE A 260 -14.25 24.09 14.61
N GLU A 261 -14.53 25.34 14.97
CA GLU A 261 -15.76 25.71 15.65
C GLU A 261 -16.88 25.98 14.63
N GLU A 262 -18.03 25.31 14.79
CA GLU A 262 -19.12 25.35 13.80
C GLU A 262 -19.66 26.77 13.58
N SER A 263 -19.78 27.60 14.62
CA SER A 263 -20.24 28.98 14.49
C SER A 263 -19.36 29.79 13.55
N TYR A 264 -18.04 29.65 13.69
CA TYR A 264 -17.05 30.33 12.86
C TYR A 264 -17.13 29.84 11.41
N LEU A 265 -17.21 28.52 11.20
CA LEU A 265 -17.37 27.95 9.86
C LEU A 265 -18.64 28.45 9.15
N ARG A 266 -19.75 28.59 9.89
CA ARG A 266 -21.01 29.11 9.33
C ARG A 266 -20.95 30.60 9.01
N GLU A 267 -20.20 31.40 9.77
CA GLU A 267 -19.91 32.79 9.45
C GLU A 267 -19.12 32.90 8.14
N LEU A 268 -18.05 32.11 7.98
CA LEU A 268 -17.28 32.07 6.72
C LEU A 268 -18.14 31.61 5.53
N VAL A 269 -19.02 30.64 5.72
CA VAL A 269 -19.98 30.23 4.69
C VAL A 269 -20.94 31.38 4.35
N ALA A 270 -21.39 32.16 5.32
CA ALA A 270 -22.31 33.27 5.09
C ALA A 270 -21.68 34.39 4.25
N GLU A 271 -20.36 34.59 4.33
CA GLU A 271 -19.65 35.57 3.50
C GLU A 271 -19.57 35.15 2.02
N VAL A 272 -19.39 33.86 1.77
CA VAL A 272 -19.13 33.33 0.42
C VAL A 272 -20.41 32.84 -0.27
N ALA A 273 -21.33 32.26 0.50
CA ALA A 273 -22.60 31.71 0.04
C ALA A 273 -23.69 31.88 1.12
N PRO A 274 -24.23 33.11 1.29
CA PRO A 274 -25.19 33.45 2.35
C PRO A 274 -26.38 32.49 2.47
N GLY A 275 -26.88 31.99 1.34
CA GLY A 275 -28.02 31.07 1.29
C GLY A 275 -27.74 29.66 1.83
N ARG A 276 -26.47 29.30 2.05
CA ARG A 276 -26.04 27.95 2.46
C ARG A 276 -25.57 27.86 3.90
N ALA A 277 -25.46 28.98 4.63
CA ALA A 277 -24.94 29.02 6.00
C ALA A 277 -25.78 28.20 7.00
N ARG A 278 -27.06 27.96 6.69
CA ARG A 278 -27.99 27.16 7.51
C ARG A 278 -28.16 25.72 7.01
N ASP A 279 -27.47 25.32 5.93
CA ASP A 279 -27.50 23.95 5.46
C ASP A 279 -26.93 23.03 6.56
N ALA A 280 -27.50 21.84 6.70
CA ALA A 280 -26.96 20.85 7.64
C ALA A 280 -25.52 20.48 7.27
N ARG A 281 -25.26 20.31 5.96
CA ARG A 281 -23.93 20.06 5.37
C ARG A 281 -23.64 21.08 4.27
N PRO A 282 -23.12 22.28 4.62
CA PRO A 282 -22.82 23.29 3.61
C PRO A 282 -21.70 22.85 2.66
N PHE A 283 -20.79 21.97 3.10
CA PHE A 283 -19.62 21.56 2.32
C PHE A 283 -19.82 20.23 1.61
N ARG A 284 -19.54 20.21 0.30
CA ARG A 284 -19.49 18.95 -0.46
C ARG A 284 -18.25 18.13 -0.10
N LEU A 285 -17.16 18.80 0.23
CA LEU A 285 -15.89 18.18 0.61
C LEU A 285 -15.11 19.09 1.55
N ALA A 286 -14.49 18.54 2.58
CA ALA A 286 -13.35 19.16 3.24
C ALA A 286 -12.05 18.53 2.73
N VAL A 287 -11.02 19.35 2.51
CA VAL A 287 -9.69 18.88 2.11
C VAL A 287 -8.69 19.31 3.17
N ILE A 288 -8.19 18.35 3.96
CA ILE A 288 -7.30 18.56 5.10
C ILE A 288 -5.96 17.87 4.82
N GLN A 289 -4.86 18.56 5.06
CA GLN A 289 -3.53 17.95 4.94
C GLN A 289 -3.20 17.20 6.24
N LEU A 290 -3.38 15.87 6.28
CA LEU A 290 -3.27 15.08 7.53
C LEU A 290 -1.90 15.18 8.20
N GLY A 291 -0.84 15.22 7.40
CA GLY A 291 0.53 15.42 7.85
C GLY A 291 1.17 16.54 7.04
N THR A 292 1.63 17.58 7.72
CA THR A 292 2.38 18.66 7.08
C THR A 292 3.81 18.23 6.78
N TYR A 293 4.50 18.98 5.90
CA TYR A 293 5.88 18.68 5.55
C TYR A 293 6.82 18.73 6.76
N ASP A 294 6.57 19.66 7.69
CA ASP A 294 7.42 19.92 8.86
C ASP A 294 7.04 19.06 10.08
N GLY A 295 6.25 17.99 9.88
CA GLY A 295 5.99 16.98 10.92
C GLY A 295 4.83 17.30 11.87
N THR A 296 3.90 18.19 11.50
CA THR A 296 2.65 18.35 12.25
C THR A 296 1.62 17.36 11.72
N ILE A 297 1.18 16.42 12.56
CA ILE A 297 0.20 15.38 12.21
C ILE A 297 -1.07 15.60 13.04
N TYR A 298 -2.22 15.64 12.36
CA TYR A 298 -3.50 15.85 13.04
C TYR A 298 -4.00 14.57 13.72
N ASN A 299 -4.80 14.76 14.77
CA ASN A 299 -5.69 13.73 15.28
C ASN A 299 -6.92 13.64 14.35
N ALA A 300 -7.01 12.57 13.56
CA ALA A 300 -8.07 12.42 12.55
C ALA A 300 -9.45 12.27 13.21
N ARG A 301 -9.54 11.59 14.36
CA ARG A 301 -10.78 11.46 15.14
C ARG A 301 -11.33 12.84 15.51
N GLN A 302 -10.51 13.73 16.07
CA GLN A 302 -10.94 15.07 16.45
C GLN A 302 -11.41 15.90 15.26
N VAL A 303 -10.76 15.77 14.10
CA VAL A 303 -11.21 16.46 12.88
C VAL A 303 -12.60 15.97 12.46
N VAL A 304 -12.80 14.65 12.40
CA VAL A 304 -14.10 14.07 12.02
C VAL A 304 -15.20 14.47 13.02
N ASP A 305 -14.91 14.42 14.32
CA ASP A 305 -15.89 14.74 15.36
C ASP A 305 -16.29 16.23 15.34
N LYS A 306 -15.35 17.14 15.03
CA LYS A 306 -15.63 18.59 15.03
C LYS A 306 -16.30 19.10 13.77
N ILE A 307 -15.95 18.58 12.59
CA ILE A 307 -16.43 19.14 11.31
C ILE A 307 -17.15 18.13 10.42
N GLY A 308 -17.14 16.84 10.77
CA GLY A 308 -17.66 15.77 9.92
C GLY A 308 -19.15 15.88 9.62
N HIS A 309 -19.95 16.40 10.55
CA HIS A 309 -21.38 16.63 10.35
C HIS A 309 -21.70 17.76 9.38
N LEU A 310 -20.73 18.64 9.06
CA LEU A 310 -20.87 19.75 8.12
C LEU A 310 -20.47 19.39 6.67
N CYS A 311 -19.86 18.22 6.46
CA CYS A 311 -19.27 17.84 5.19
C CYS A 311 -19.88 16.55 4.65
N ASP A 312 -20.16 16.46 3.35
CA ASP A 312 -20.53 15.15 2.77
C ASP A 312 -19.37 14.16 2.81
N TYR A 313 -18.16 14.64 2.49
CA TYR A 313 -16.91 13.88 2.50
C TYR A 313 -15.78 14.69 3.14
N ILE A 314 -14.76 13.98 3.66
CA ILE A 314 -13.47 14.55 4.02
C ILE A 314 -12.38 13.81 3.23
N LEU A 315 -11.55 14.57 2.51
CA LEU A 315 -10.29 14.12 1.93
C LEU A 315 -9.15 14.47 2.88
N PHE A 316 -8.49 13.45 3.41
CA PHE A 316 -7.21 13.56 4.09
C PHE A 316 -6.08 13.39 3.06
N ASP A 317 -5.48 14.50 2.63
CA ASP A 317 -4.22 14.46 1.86
C ASP A 317 -3.09 14.06 2.81
N SER A 318 -2.75 12.77 2.74
CA SER A 318 -1.85 12.08 3.65
C SER A 318 -0.54 11.74 2.96
N ALA A 319 -0.16 12.51 1.93
CA ALA A 319 1.02 12.20 1.13
C ALA A 319 2.33 12.14 1.93
N TRP A 320 2.44 12.89 3.05
CA TRP A 320 3.62 12.88 3.92
C TRP A 320 3.56 11.81 5.01
N VAL A 321 2.46 11.07 5.15
CA VAL A 321 2.27 10.03 6.15
C VAL A 321 1.71 8.77 5.47
N GLY A 322 0.94 7.95 6.18
CA GLY A 322 0.40 6.66 5.77
C GLY A 322 0.92 5.51 6.63
N TYR A 323 1.99 5.74 7.41
CA TYR A 323 2.53 4.78 8.37
C TYR A 323 1.90 4.88 9.76
N GLU A 324 1.18 5.97 10.06
CA GLU A 324 0.55 6.19 11.37
C GLU A 324 -0.45 5.08 11.72
N GLN A 325 -1.06 4.46 10.70
CA GLN A 325 -1.94 3.30 10.87
C GLN A 325 -1.22 2.08 11.49
N PHE A 326 0.09 1.94 11.24
CA PHE A 326 0.88 0.76 11.64
C PHE A 326 1.74 1.01 12.88
N ILE A 327 1.70 2.24 13.43
CA ILE A 327 2.42 2.61 14.65
C ILE A 327 1.39 2.81 15.76
N PRO A 328 1.31 1.92 16.77
CA PRO A 328 0.26 1.97 17.79
C PRO A 328 0.11 3.32 18.51
N MET A 329 1.23 4.01 18.75
CA MET A 329 1.23 5.35 19.37
C MET A 329 0.52 6.42 18.52
N MET A 330 0.40 6.22 17.21
CA MET A 330 -0.15 7.18 16.25
C MET A 330 -1.53 6.76 15.72
N ALA A 331 -2.16 5.73 16.29
CA ALA A 331 -3.41 5.17 15.77
C ALA A 331 -4.54 6.21 15.65
N ASP A 332 -4.63 7.16 16.59
CA ASP A 332 -5.62 8.25 16.59
C ASP A 332 -5.44 9.23 15.41
N CYS A 333 -4.25 9.25 14.80
CA CYS A 333 -3.99 10.04 13.60
C CYS A 333 -4.51 9.37 12.33
N SER A 334 -4.83 8.07 12.34
CA SER A 334 -5.24 7.35 11.14
C SER A 334 -6.76 7.48 10.89
N PRO A 335 -7.19 8.14 9.80
CA PRO A 335 -8.61 8.24 9.46
C PRO A 335 -9.23 6.90 9.02
N LEU A 336 -8.41 5.92 8.64
CA LEU A 336 -8.89 4.61 8.16
C LEU A 336 -9.23 3.64 9.30
N LEU A 337 -8.69 3.88 10.50
CA LEU A 337 -9.01 3.11 11.71
C LEU A 337 -10.29 3.56 12.41
N LEU A 338 -10.87 4.68 11.99
CA LEU A 338 -12.08 5.22 12.60
C LEU A 338 -13.29 4.30 12.38
N GLU A 339 -14.02 4.03 13.44
CA GLU A 339 -15.40 3.54 13.39
C GLU A 339 -16.33 4.71 13.04
N LEU A 340 -17.22 4.49 12.08
CA LEU A 340 -18.08 5.52 11.46
C LEU A 340 -19.52 5.01 11.35
N ASN A 341 -20.49 5.90 11.52
CA ASN A 341 -21.93 5.66 11.37
C ASN A 341 -22.54 6.51 10.25
N GLU A 342 -23.82 6.32 9.92
CA GLU A 342 -24.50 6.96 8.81
C GLU A 342 -24.55 8.51 8.84
N ASN A 343 -24.27 9.12 10.00
CA ASN A 343 -24.19 10.57 10.20
C ASN A 343 -22.77 11.12 10.05
N ASP A 344 -21.76 10.26 9.93
CA ASP A 344 -20.38 10.68 9.66
C ASP A 344 -20.19 11.04 8.17
N PRO A 345 -19.12 11.77 7.81
CA PRO A 345 -18.76 12.02 6.41
C PRO A 345 -18.18 10.76 5.77
N GLY A 346 -18.26 10.66 4.44
CA GLY A 346 -17.44 9.69 3.71
C GLY A 346 -15.96 10.07 3.80
N ILE A 347 -15.08 9.11 4.05
CA ILE A 347 -13.64 9.35 4.21
C ILE A 347 -12.89 8.91 2.97
N LEU A 348 -12.06 9.82 2.44
CA LEU A 348 -11.10 9.54 1.39
C LEU A 348 -9.71 9.88 1.88
N VAL A 349 -8.74 9.02 1.57
CA VAL A 349 -7.33 9.23 1.91
C VAL A 349 -6.51 9.10 0.65
N THR A 350 -5.67 10.09 0.38
CA THR A 350 -4.67 10.00 -0.69
C THR A 350 -3.28 9.96 -0.08
N GLN A 351 -2.45 9.01 -0.49
CA GLN A 351 -1.09 8.86 0.05
C GLN A 351 -0.06 8.59 -1.04
N SER A 352 1.12 9.16 -0.86
CA SER A 352 2.27 8.96 -1.74
C SER A 352 3.09 7.79 -1.21
N VAL A 353 2.88 6.61 -1.78
CA VAL A 353 3.67 5.43 -1.42
C VAL A 353 5.17 5.69 -1.57
N HIS A 354 5.57 6.44 -2.61
CA HIS A 354 6.98 6.78 -2.87
C HIS A 354 7.64 7.79 -1.93
N LYS A 355 6.91 8.43 -1.00
CA LYS A 355 7.49 9.45 -0.12
C LYS A 355 8.10 8.83 1.12
N GLN A 356 7.25 8.21 1.97
CA GLN A 356 7.68 7.60 3.24
C GLN A 356 7.18 6.15 3.40
N GLN A 357 6.76 5.51 2.30
CA GLN A 357 6.48 4.07 2.24
C GLN A 357 7.36 3.43 1.14
N ALA A 358 7.10 2.18 0.78
CA ALA A 358 7.90 1.42 -0.18
C ALA A 358 7.34 1.52 -1.61
N GLY A 359 7.70 2.58 -2.36
CA GLY A 359 7.21 2.78 -3.72
C GLY A 359 8.19 3.48 -4.66
N PHE A 360 8.14 3.15 -5.95
CA PHE A 360 8.80 3.97 -6.98
C PHE A 360 8.16 5.34 -7.07
N SER A 361 8.93 6.38 -7.40
CA SER A 361 8.40 7.71 -7.72
C SER A 361 7.15 7.64 -8.59
N GLN A 362 6.19 8.53 -8.32
CA GLN A 362 4.85 8.56 -8.94
C GLN A 362 3.87 7.46 -8.48
N THR A 363 4.27 6.48 -7.67
CA THR A 363 3.29 5.56 -7.07
C THR A 363 2.52 6.22 -5.93
N SER A 364 1.21 6.07 -5.94
CA SER A 364 0.29 6.59 -4.93
C SER A 364 -0.99 5.77 -4.88
N GLN A 365 -1.75 5.96 -3.82
CA GLN A 365 -3.01 5.25 -3.60
C GLN A 365 -4.13 6.22 -3.23
N ILE A 366 -5.36 5.83 -3.54
CA ILE A 366 -6.58 6.42 -2.99
C ILE A 366 -7.28 5.34 -2.17
N HIS A 367 -7.51 5.57 -0.89
CA HIS A 367 -8.35 4.74 -0.05
C HIS A 367 -9.72 5.37 0.10
N LYS A 368 -10.76 4.56 -0.08
CA LYS A 368 -12.16 4.95 0.03
C LYS A 368 -12.80 4.20 1.17
N LYS A 369 -13.31 4.94 2.16
CA LYS A 369 -14.00 4.44 3.34
C LYS A 369 -15.30 5.23 3.54
N ASP A 370 -16.37 4.78 2.91
CA ASP A 370 -17.66 5.48 2.84
C ASP A 370 -18.87 4.52 2.74
N SER A 371 -18.66 3.24 3.04
CA SER A 371 -19.72 2.23 3.05
C SER A 371 -20.82 2.54 4.07
N HIS A 372 -20.49 3.24 5.17
CA HIS A 372 -21.44 3.68 6.20
C HIS A 372 -22.48 4.69 5.72
N ILE A 373 -22.22 5.40 4.62
CA ILE A 373 -23.19 6.33 4.00
C ILE A 373 -23.81 5.78 2.70
N LYS A 374 -23.57 4.50 2.38
CA LYS A 374 -24.12 3.85 1.19
C LYS A 374 -25.65 3.87 1.23
N GLY A 375 -26.27 4.28 0.13
CA GLY A 375 -27.73 4.43 0.01
C GLY A 375 -28.23 5.87 0.20
N GLN A 376 -27.39 6.76 0.73
CA GLN A 376 -27.69 8.18 0.81
C GLN A 376 -27.39 8.88 -0.53
N GLN A 377 -28.10 9.96 -0.85
CA GLN A 377 -27.90 10.74 -2.08
C GLN A 377 -26.46 11.29 -2.21
N ARG A 378 -25.83 11.60 -1.08
CA ARG A 378 -24.45 12.11 -1.04
C ARG A 378 -23.39 11.08 -1.41
N TYR A 379 -23.68 9.78 -1.33
CA TYR A 379 -22.74 8.69 -1.56
C TYR A 379 -22.16 8.70 -2.99
N VAL A 380 -20.84 8.50 -3.11
CA VAL A 380 -20.14 8.39 -4.38
C VAL A 380 -19.91 6.92 -4.71
N PRO A 381 -20.66 6.33 -5.68
CA PRO A 381 -20.46 4.94 -6.06
C PRO A 381 -19.14 4.76 -6.80
N HIS A 382 -18.62 3.53 -6.80
CA HIS A 382 -17.42 3.15 -7.54
C HIS A 382 -17.45 3.63 -9.00
N LYS A 383 -18.59 3.54 -9.69
CA LYS A 383 -18.74 3.99 -11.08
C LYS A 383 -18.38 5.47 -11.27
N ARG A 384 -18.78 6.35 -10.34
CA ARG A 384 -18.48 7.79 -10.40
C ARG A 384 -17.00 8.06 -10.12
N LEU A 385 -16.45 7.43 -9.07
CA LEU A 385 -15.03 7.60 -8.75
C LEU A 385 -14.13 7.00 -9.84
N ASN A 386 -14.50 5.86 -10.43
CA ASN A 386 -13.74 5.25 -11.52
C ASN A 386 -13.80 6.10 -12.80
N ASN A 387 -14.93 6.76 -13.06
CA ASN A 387 -15.00 7.70 -14.18
C ASN A 387 -13.97 8.83 -14.02
N ALA A 388 -13.84 9.39 -12.81
CA ALA A 388 -12.80 10.37 -12.54
C ALA A 388 -11.38 9.78 -12.56
N PHE A 389 -11.21 8.55 -12.10
CA PHE A 389 -9.94 7.82 -12.18
C PHE A 389 -9.46 7.71 -13.63
N MET A 390 -10.34 7.28 -14.54
CA MET A 390 -10.03 7.12 -15.97
C MET A 390 -9.69 8.45 -16.68
N MET A 391 -10.15 9.61 -16.18
CA MET A 391 -9.75 10.90 -16.74
C MET A 391 -8.28 11.25 -16.48
N HIS A 392 -7.70 10.73 -15.39
CA HIS A 392 -6.34 11.07 -14.95
C HIS A 392 -5.35 9.92 -15.08
N ALA A 393 -5.83 8.68 -15.19
CA ALA A 393 -5.01 7.51 -15.42
C ALA A 393 -4.55 7.45 -16.88
N SER A 394 -3.29 7.06 -17.08
CA SER A 394 -2.79 6.74 -18.42
C SER A 394 -3.50 5.50 -18.94
N THR A 395 -3.89 5.49 -20.22
CA THR A 395 -4.39 4.28 -20.89
C THR A 395 -3.31 3.20 -21.04
N ARG A 396 -2.04 3.56 -20.78
CA ARG A 396 -0.88 2.68 -20.73
C ARG A 396 -0.15 2.87 -19.41
N PRO A 397 -0.60 2.23 -18.33
CA PRO A 397 0.06 2.29 -17.04
C PRO A 397 1.37 1.52 -17.06
N VAL A 398 2.39 2.04 -16.37
CA VAL A 398 3.68 1.34 -16.19
C VAL A 398 3.48 0.22 -15.16
N LEU A 399 3.29 -1.01 -15.62
CA LEU A 399 2.95 -2.16 -14.76
C LEU A 399 4.04 -2.48 -13.74
N SER A 400 5.31 -2.17 -14.03
CA SER A 400 6.40 -2.31 -13.06
C SER A 400 6.27 -1.38 -11.85
N ALA A 401 5.51 -0.29 -11.93
CA ALA A 401 5.21 0.60 -10.80
C ALA A 401 4.06 0.07 -9.93
N VAL A 402 3.13 -0.71 -10.52
CA VAL A 402 1.99 -1.31 -9.82
C VAL A 402 2.46 -2.32 -8.76
N ARG A 403 3.57 -3.03 -9.00
CA ARG A 403 4.11 -4.03 -8.06
C ARG A 403 4.47 -3.44 -6.69
N CYS A 404 4.87 -2.18 -6.63
CA CYS A 404 5.26 -1.52 -5.38
C CYS A 404 4.05 -0.92 -4.65
N ALA A 405 2.94 -0.71 -5.34
CA ALA A 405 1.74 -0.11 -4.75
C ALA A 405 0.87 -1.11 -3.98
N GLY A 406 1.24 -2.38 -3.89
CA GLY A 406 0.46 -3.41 -3.19
C GLY A 406 1.09 -3.94 -1.91
N HIS A 407 2.20 -3.34 -1.48
CA HIS A 407 2.91 -3.71 -0.25
C HIS A 407 2.36 -2.95 0.96
#